data_AF-A0A8S0SDM0-F1
#
_entry.id   AF-A0A8S0SDM0-F1
#
_cell.length_a   1.000
_cell.length_b   1.000
_cell.length_c   1.000
_cell.angle_alpha   90.00
_cell.angle_beta   90.00
_cell.angle_gamma   90.00
#
_symmetry.space_group_name_H-M   'P 1'
#
loop_
_entity.id
_entity.type
_entity.pdbx_description
1 polymer ?
#
loop_
_entity_poly.entity_id
_entity_poly.type
_entity_poly.pdbx_seq_one_letter_code
_entity_poly.pdbx_strand_id
1 'polypeptide(L)'
;MESPSSLPFGLHVRSLLYDFSFVSSVKLISCSYKVLRVFDFKKRSTIWDLVIGYENLVHLRYLAIPFICQPLDLERFHKLEFLVVDNGDEVEIPEILLNMVSLRHMEFKGGAYFGESSCQLATNRKSFQINILQSISVLSIHDEMDEKILRCLPNLQRLKSKLKTSLNHSFDFLNQLESLNLFFYSTNLIGLPLNLKKLRLQFGDVSRKQMEIIGRLPYLEVLKLESVVFEGEQWNTSEGEFPQLKYLKLVRVFIAEWNASSDNFPRLQLIVLNFCRNLKMIPSSLGDIPTLQKIQVYRCGQTINESAKKIEEEQKEMGNEELEVIISE
;
A
#
# COMPACT_ATOMS: atom_id res chain seq x y z
N MET A 1 -50.26 30.84 11.17
CA MET A 1 -50.02 29.54 10.51
C MET A 1 -48.62 29.10 10.87
N GLU A 2 -48.52 28.26 11.89
CA GLU A 2 -47.27 27.66 12.35
C GLU A 2 -46.79 26.65 11.31
N SER A 3 -45.50 26.69 10.99
CA SER A 3 -44.83 25.68 10.17
C SER A 3 -44.78 24.36 10.93
N PRO A 4 -45.03 23.19 10.29
CA PRO A 4 -44.88 21.93 10.96
C PRO A 4 -43.39 21.70 11.24
N SER A 5 -43.01 21.72 12.50
CA SER A 5 -41.71 21.27 12.99
C SER A 5 -41.52 19.81 12.59
N SER A 6 -40.73 19.56 11.54
CA SER A 6 -40.28 18.21 11.22
C SER A 6 -39.43 17.70 12.37
N LEU A 7 -39.86 16.59 13.00
CA LEU A 7 -39.07 15.88 14.00
C LEU A 7 -37.65 15.62 13.46
N PRO A 8 -36.57 15.85 14.23
CA PRO A 8 -35.23 15.52 13.78
C PRO A 8 -35.11 14.00 13.58
N PHE A 9 -35.15 13.57 12.32
CA PHE A 9 -34.93 12.18 11.92
C PHE A 9 -33.47 11.80 12.13
N GLY A 10 -33.19 10.61 12.70
CA GLY A 10 -31.84 10.06 12.72
C GLY A 10 -30.95 10.40 13.93
N LEU A 11 -31.52 10.88 15.05
CA LEU A 11 -30.79 11.23 16.29
C LEU A 11 -29.90 10.12 16.87
N HIS A 12 -30.14 8.86 16.52
CA HIS A 12 -29.35 7.70 16.98
C HIS A 12 -28.50 7.06 15.87
N VAL A 13 -28.55 7.58 14.65
CA VAL A 13 -27.82 7.03 13.51
C VAL A 13 -26.33 7.31 13.70
N ARG A 14 -25.54 6.24 13.74
CA ARG A 14 -24.08 6.30 13.91
C ARG A 14 -23.31 6.05 12.62
N SER A 15 -23.96 5.47 11.62
CA SER A 15 -23.35 5.16 10.34
C SER A 15 -24.33 5.49 9.22
N LEU A 16 -23.85 6.20 8.21
CA LEU A 16 -24.59 6.55 7.02
C LEU A 16 -23.71 6.17 5.82
N LEU A 17 -24.15 5.18 5.06
CA LEU A 17 -23.50 4.72 3.84
C LEU A 17 -24.42 5.08 2.68
N TYR A 18 -23.98 6.00 1.84
CA TYR A 18 -24.73 6.45 0.68
C TYR A 18 -24.26 5.70 -0.57
N ASP A 19 -25.13 4.84 -1.10
CA ASP A 19 -24.95 4.27 -2.44
C ASP A 19 -25.94 4.95 -3.41
N PHE A 20 -25.43 5.87 -4.23
CA PHE A 20 -26.20 6.43 -5.33
C PHE A 20 -26.22 5.45 -6.48
N SER A 21 -27.25 4.60 -6.49
CA SER A 21 -27.70 3.93 -7.70
C SER A 21 -28.82 4.70 -8.42
N PHE A 22 -29.59 5.59 -7.76
CA PHE A 22 -30.82 6.13 -8.38
C PHE A 22 -31.32 7.56 -8.03
N VAL A 23 -30.58 8.44 -7.34
CA VAL A 23 -31.13 9.78 -6.98
C VAL A 23 -30.19 10.92 -7.33
N SER A 24 -30.63 11.86 -8.17
CA SER A 24 -29.81 12.98 -8.68
C SER A 24 -29.84 14.24 -7.80
N SER A 25 -30.56 14.27 -6.67
CA SER A 25 -30.70 15.48 -5.86
C SER A 25 -31.22 15.21 -4.45
N VAL A 26 -30.39 14.61 -3.58
CA VAL A 26 -30.68 14.60 -2.13
C VAL A 26 -29.86 15.69 -1.46
N LYS A 27 -30.51 16.75 -0.97
CA LYS A 27 -29.91 17.65 0.02
C LYS A 27 -29.82 16.88 1.34
N LEU A 28 -28.61 16.53 1.74
CA LEU A 28 -28.38 15.94 3.05
C LEU A 28 -28.30 17.05 4.09
N ILE A 29 -29.34 17.16 4.92
CA ILE A 29 -29.30 18.00 6.12
C ILE A 29 -28.64 17.19 7.22
N SER A 30 -27.33 17.37 7.35
CA SER A 30 -26.51 16.59 8.30
C SER A 30 -26.71 17.00 9.77
N CYS A 31 -27.34 18.15 10.04
CA CYS A 31 -27.76 18.60 11.37
C CYS A 31 -28.64 17.57 12.12
N SER A 32 -29.31 16.68 11.40
CA SER A 32 -30.18 15.66 11.97
C SER A 32 -29.40 14.45 12.54
N TYR A 33 -28.10 14.33 12.22
CA TYR A 33 -27.25 13.17 12.57
C TYR A 33 -26.15 13.52 13.57
N LYS A 34 -26.51 14.12 14.71
CA LYS A 34 -25.55 14.65 15.71
C LYS A 34 -24.57 13.62 16.30
N VAL A 35 -24.89 12.33 16.26
CA VAL A 35 -24.04 11.24 16.82
C VAL A 35 -23.34 10.41 15.74
N LEU A 36 -23.35 10.87 14.49
CA LEU A 36 -22.75 10.16 13.36
C LEU A 36 -21.24 9.97 13.57
N ARG A 37 -20.78 8.76 13.33
CA ARG A 37 -19.36 8.36 13.42
C ARG A 37 -18.80 7.92 12.08
N VAL A 38 -19.63 7.34 11.22
CA VAL A 38 -19.25 6.87 9.89
C VAL A 38 -20.10 7.59 8.86
N PHE A 39 -19.45 8.31 7.95
CA PHE A 39 -20.09 8.94 6.82
C PHE A 39 -19.36 8.53 5.54
N ASP A 40 -20.01 7.68 4.75
CA ASP A 40 -19.47 7.19 3.49
C ASP A 40 -20.34 7.67 2.33
N PHE A 41 -19.71 8.45 1.45
CA PHE A 41 -20.33 9.07 0.31
C PHE A 41 -19.40 8.90 -0.91
N LYS A 42 -18.95 7.67 -1.18
CA LYS A 42 -18.10 7.32 -2.32
C LYS A 42 -18.90 7.22 -3.62
N LYS A 43 -19.11 8.34 -4.34
CA LYS A 43 -19.35 8.31 -5.79
C LYS A 43 -19.29 9.69 -6.42
N ARG A 44 -18.85 9.74 -7.69
CA ARG A 44 -18.81 10.91 -8.59
C ARG A 44 -20.14 11.64 -8.64
N SER A 45 -20.34 12.54 -7.70
CA SER A 45 -21.44 13.47 -7.76
C SER A 45 -20.93 14.80 -7.25
N THR A 46 -21.27 15.86 -7.96
CA THR A 46 -21.10 17.26 -7.58
C THR A 46 -21.98 17.64 -6.36
N ILE A 47 -22.45 16.65 -5.59
CA ILE A 47 -23.48 16.76 -4.55
C ILE A 47 -22.85 17.06 -3.17
N TRP A 48 -21.51 17.16 -3.05
CA TRP A 48 -20.93 17.69 -1.79
C TRP A 48 -21.45 19.07 -1.45
N ASP A 49 -21.63 19.91 -2.47
CA ASP A 49 -22.23 21.24 -2.32
C ASP A 49 -23.70 21.18 -1.84
N LEU A 50 -24.31 19.99 -1.83
CA LEU A 50 -25.67 19.73 -1.35
C LEU A 50 -25.72 19.12 0.07
N VAL A 51 -24.57 18.85 0.69
CA VAL A 51 -24.50 18.49 2.12
C VAL A 51 -24.49 19.76 2.94
N ILE A 52 -25.62 20.06 3.58
CA ILE A 52 -25.79 21.23 4.46
C ILE A 52 -25.60 20.76 5.91
N GLY A 53 -24.85 21.50 6.71
CA GLY A 53 -24.72 21.22 8.14
C GLY A 53 -23.55 20.31 8.55
N TYR A 54 -22.63 19.98 7.63
CA TYR A 54 -21.57 18.99 7.87
C TYR A 54 -20.66 19.41 9.02
N GLU A 55 -20.60 20.73 9.28
CA GLU A 55 -19.93 21.36 10.41
C GLU A 55 -20.42 20.85 11.78
N ASN A 56 -21.60 20.22 11.85
CA ASN A 56 -22.17 19.67 13.08
C ASN A 56 -21.77 18.20 13.35
N LEU A 57 -21.08 17.54 12.42
CA LEU A 57 -20.68 16.14 12.54
C LEU A 57 -19.40 15.95 13.37
N VAL A 58 -19.37 16.54 14.58
CA VAL A 58 -18.17 16.58 15.46
C VAL A 58 -17.78 15.23 16.08
N HIS A 59 -18.62 14.21 15.93
CA HIS A 59 -18.38 12.84 16.42
C HIS A 59 -17.82 11.91 15.34
N LEU A 60 -17.58 12.44 14.14
CA LEU A 60 -17.13 11.66 13.00
C LEU A 60 -15.75 11.05 13.25
N ARG A 61 -15.61 9.77 12.91
CA ARG A 61 -14.37 8.98 13.00
C ARG A 61 -13.96 8.41 11.65
N TYR A 62 -14.92 8.20 10.75
CA TYR A 62 -14.69 7.74 9.40
C TYR A 62 -15.42 8.65 8.43
N LEU A 63 -14.67 9.23 7.50
CA LEU A 63 -15.17 10.09 6.44
C LEU A 63 -14.70 9.56 5.09
N ALA A 64 -15.62 9.38 4.17
CA ALA A 64 -15.35 8.87 2.84
C ALA A 64 -16.02 9.77 1.79
N ILE A 65 -15.20 10.42 0.95
CA ILE A 65 -15.61 11.49 0.03
C ILE A 65 -14.99 11.34 -1.37
N PRO A 66 -15.62 11.72 -2.49
CA PRO A 66 -14.98 11.68 -3.81
C PRO A 66 -13.86 12.70 -4.01
N PHE A 67 -13.85 13.82 -3.29
CA PHE A 67 -12.76 14.81 -3.39
C PHE A 67 -12.70 15.69 -2.15
N ILE A 68 -11.53 16.27 -1.89
CA ILE A 68 -11.34 17.28 -0.86
C ILE A 68 -11.80 18.62 -1.45
N CYS A 69 -12.98 19.12 -1.07
CA CYS A 69 -13.44 20.45 -1.47
C CYS A 69 -12.77 21.53 -0.62
N GLN A 70 -12.40 22.67 -1.21
CA GLN A 70 -12.47 23.93 -0.45
C GLN A 70 -13.93 24.42 -0.52
N PRO A 71 -14.56 24.82 0.60
CA PRO A 71 -13.96 25.25 1.86
C PRO A 71 -14.19 24.24 3.00
N LEU A 72 -13.94 22.94 2.78
CA LEU A 72 -14.16 21.94 3.82
C LEU A 72 -13.27 22.26 5.02
N ASP A 73 -13.88 22.78 6.09
CA ASP A 73 -13.24 23.13 7.35
C ASP A 73 -12.93 21.84 8.13
N LEU A 74 -11.99 21.07 7.57
CA LEU A 74 -11.55 19.76 8.06
C LEU A 74 -11.03 19.83 9.50
N GLU A 75 -10.62 21.02 9.93
CA GLU A 75 -10.22 21.35 11.30
C GLU A 75 -11.27 20.89 12.30
N ARG A 76 -12.56 21.01 12.00
CA ARG A 76 -13.66 20.68 12.92
C ARG A 76 -13.76 19.19 13.24
N PHE A 77 -13.26 18.31 12.38
CA PHE A 77 -13.35 16.87 12.57
C PHE A 77 -12.23 16.36 13.49
N HIS A 78 -12.09 16.94 14.68
CA HIS A 78 -11.02 16.62 15.64
C HIS A 78 -11.00 15.16 16.12
N LYS A 79 -12.05 14.37 15.86
CA LYS A 79 -12.16 12.94 16.20
C LYS A 79 -12.01 12.02 14.99
N LEU A 80 -11.72 12.56 13.81
CA LEU A 80 -11.61 11.79 12.59
C LEU A 80 -10.38 10.88 12.63
N GLU A 81 -10.60 9.58 12.54
CA GLU A 81 -9.56 8.56 12.58
C GLU A 81 -9.19 8.07 11.16
N PHE A 82 -10.16 8.05 10.25
CA PHE A 82 -10.04 7.56 8.88
C PHE A 82 -10.62 8.56 7.88
N LEU A 83 -9.81 8.93 6.89
CA LEU A 83 -10.24 9.68 5.72
C LEU A 83 -10.04 8.82 4.47
N VAL A 84 -11.08 8.68 3.66
CA VAL A 84 -11.00 8.05 2.33
C VAL A 84 -11.44 9.05 1.27
N VAL A 85 -10.60 9.26 0.28
CA VAL A 85 -10.85 10.13 -0.85
C VAL A 85 -10.93 9.25 -2.11
N ASP A 86 -12.10 9.19 -2.73
CA ASP A 86 -12.39 8.46 -3.96
C ASP A 86 -12.14 9.33 -5.20
N ASN A 87 -10.94 9.92 -5.23
CA ASN A 87 -10.50 10.80 -6.29
C ASN A 87 -10.14 10.01 -7.56
N GLY A 88 -10.44 10.58 -8.73
CA GLY A 88 -10.02 10.03 -10.02
C GLY A 88 -8.54 10.31 -10.31
N ASP A 89 -8.14 11.57 -10.16
CA ASP A 89 -6.79 12.09 -10.40
C ASP A 89 -6.09 12.42 -9.07
N GLU A 90 -4.77 12.59 -9.08
CA GLU A 90 -4.00 12.94 -7.88
C GLU A 90 -4.49 14.26 -7.24
N VAL A 91 -4.61 14.30 -5.92
CA VAL A 91 -5.09 15.47 -5.16
C VAL A 91 -4.04 15.99 -4.18
N GLU A 92 -4.06 17.29 -3.90
CA GLU A 92 -3.22 17.86 -2.84
C GLU A 92 -3.67 17.37 -1.46
N ILE A 93 -2.71 17.02 -0.60
CA ILE A 93 -2.93 16.84 0.83
C ILE A 93 -2.79 18.21 1.50
N PRO A 94 -3.89 18.81 2.00
CA PRO A 94 -3.77 20.07 2.71
C PRO A 94 -3.06 19.85 4.05
N GLU A 95 -2.22 20.82 4.42
CA GLU A 95 -1.41 20.80 5.66
C GLU A 95 -2.22 20.42 6.91
N ILE A 96 -3.46 20.89 7.00
CA ILE A 96 -4.39 20.64 8.10
C ILE A 96 -4.51 19.15 8.46
N LEU A 97 -4.51 18.27 7.44
CA LEU A 97 -4.66 16.82 7.61
C LEU A 97 -3.43 16.21 8.30
N LEU A 98 -2.25 16.77 8.07
CA LEU A 98 -1.00 16.31 8.68
C LEU A 98 -0.90 16.71 10.17
N ASN A 99 -1.71 17.69 10.60
CA ASN A 99 -1.76 18.20 11.97
C ASN A 99 -2.96 17.65 12.78
N MET A 100 -3.84 16.84 12.18
CA MET A 100 -5.01 16.31 12.88
C MET A 100 -4.60 15.31 13.98
N VAL A 101 -5.02 15.60 15.21
CA VAL A 101 -4.63 14.85 16.43
C VAL A 101 -5.17 13.42 16.52
N SER A 102 -6.23 13.10 15.77
CA SER A 102 -6.88 11.79 15.79
C SER A 102 -6.74 11.01 14.49
N LEU A 103 -6.24 11.64 13.42
CA LEU A 103 -6.19 11.05 12.09
C LEU A 103 -5.09 10.00 12.01
N ARG A 104 -5.48 8.76 11.75
CA ARG A 104 -4.58 7.60 11.67
C ARG A 104 -4.39 7.11 10.25
N HIS A 105 -5.42 7.24 9.41
CA HIS A 105 -5.40 6.64 8.07
C HIS A 105 -5.94 7.60 7.02
N MET A 106 -5.15 7.80 5.97
CA MET A 106 -5.55 8.50 4.76
C MET A 106 -5.49 7.57 3.54
N GLU A 107 -6.63 7.42 2.86
CA GLU A 107 -6.75 6.67 1.62
C GLU A 107 -7.13 7.61 0.47
N PHE A 108 -6.44 7.51 -0.66
CA PHE A 108 -6.60 8.29 -1.87
C PHE A 108 -6.58 7.32 -3.05
N LYS A 109 -7.70 7.14 -3.74
CA LYS A 109 -7.79 6.14 -4.82
C LYS A 109 -6.99 6.52 -6.06
N GLY A 110 -7.09 7.78 -6.51
CA GLY A 110 -6.28 8.34 -7.60
C GLY A 110 -4.85 8.69 -7.17
N GLY A 111 -4.66 8.83 -5.86
CA GLY A 111 -3.40 9.21 -5.22
C GLY A 111 -3.39 10.66 -4.75
N ALA A 112 -2.31 11.06 -4.08
CA ALA A 112 -2.19 12.39 -3.52
C ALA A 112 -0.73 12.86 -3.50
N TYR A 113 -0.51 14.15 -3.32
CA TYR A 113 0.81 14.78 -3.23
C TYR A 113 0.83 15.83 -2.13
N PHE A 114 2.01 16.18 -1.63
CA PHE A 114 2.13 17.27 -0.66
C PHE A 114 2.09 18.62 -1.36
N GLY A 115 1.25 19.52 -0.84
CA GLY A 115 1.16 20.90 -1.34
C GLY A 115 2.30 21.79 -0.86
N GLU A 116 2.41 22.97 -1.47
CA GLU A 116 3.43 23.97 -1.13
C GLU A 116 3.40 24.38 0.36
N SER A 117 2.20 24.46 0.95
CA SER A 117 2.00 24.74 2.37
C SER A 117 2.73 23.74 3.28
N SER A 118 2.60 22.45 2.97
CA SER A 118 3.25 21.37 3.72
C SER A 118 4.79 21.44 3.61
N CYS A 119 5.30 21.85 2.44
CA CYS A 119 6.72 22.04 2.18
C CYS A 119 7.31 23.21 3.00
N GLN A 120 6.58 24.32 3.10
CA GLN A 120 6.99 25.49 3.88
C GLN A 120 7.08 25.16 5.38
N LEU A 121 6.13 24.38 5.91
CA LEU A 121 6.19 23.90 7.29
C LEU A 121 7.43 23.04 7.58
N ALA A 122 7.69 22.05 6.72
CA ALA A 122 8.80 21.12 6.89
C ALA A 122 10.15 21.85 6.91
N THR A 123 10.26 22.93 6.12
CA THR A 123 11.47 23.77 6.05
C THR A 123 11.66 24.63 7.31
N ASN A 124 10.58 25.09 7.93
CA ASN A 124 10.61 25.99 9.09
C ASN A 124 10.86 25.30 10.44
N ARG A 125 11.24 24.01 10.46
CA ARG A 125 11.47 23.18 11.67
C ARG A 125 10.34 23.24 12.71
N LYS A 126 9.10 23.53 12.30
CA LYS A 126 7.94 23.31 13.14
C LYS A 126 7.54 21.84 12.99
N SER A 127 7.91 21.02 13.96
CA SER A 127 7.46 19.62 14.02
C SER A 127 5.94 19.55 13.97
N PHE A 128 5.37 18.60 13.22
CA PHE A 128 3.95 18.25 13.34
C PHE A 128 3.75 17.70 14.77
N GLN A 129 3.15 18.51 15.64
CA GLN A 129 3.36 18.46 17.10
C GLN A 129 2.97 17.14 17.77
N ILE A 130 2.05 16.33 17.21
CA ILE A 130 1.68 14.99 17.68
C ILE A 130 1.12 14.18 16.50
N ASN A 131 1.96 13.80 15.54
CA ASN A 131 1.47 13.05 14.38
C ASN A 131 1.28 11.56 14.73
N ILE A 132 0.03 11.11 14.87
CA ILE A 132 -0.35 9.71 15.11
C ILE A 132 -0.71 8.95 13.83
N LEU A 133 -0.38 9.52 12.67
CA LEU A 133 -0.72 8.96 11.37
C LEU A 133 0.03 7.64 11.17
N GLN A 134 -0.74 6.60 10.89
CA GLN A 134 -0.26 5.22 10.76
C GLN A 134 -0.24 4.76 9.31
N SER A 135 -1.08 5.32 8.44
CA SER A 135 -1.02 4.97 7.02
C SER A 135 -1.39 6.09 6.08
N ILE A 136 -0.64 6.15 4.99
CA ILE A 136 -0.99 6.91 3.79
C ILE A 136 -1.01 5.91 2.63
N SER A 137 -2.12 5.90 1.88
CA SER A 137 -2.17 5.16 0.62
C SER A 137 -1.37 5.89 -0.48
N VAL A 138 -1.75 5.75 -1.75
CA VAL A 138 -1.01 6.22 -2.95
C VAL A 138 -0.54 7.69 -2.82
N LEU A 139 0.69 7.88 -2.38
CA LEU A 139 1.35 9.19 -2.27
C LEU A 139 2.35 9.35 -3.42
N SER A 140 2.37 10.47 -4.11
CA SER A 140 3.39 10.78 -5.11
C SER A 140 4.56 11.51 -4.43
N ILE A 141 5.76 10.96 -4.58
CA ILE A 141 7.02 11.55 -4.08
C ILE A 141 7.79 12.11 -5.27
N HIS A 142 7.99 13.43 -5.26
CA HIS A 142 8.54 14.23 -6.36
C HIS A 142 9.91 14.81 -6.09
N ASP A 143 10.35 14.95 -4.84
CA ASP A 143 11.66 15.50 -4.52
C ASP A 143 12.04 15.24 -3.04
N GLU A 144 13.18 15.79 -2.63
CA GLU A 144 13.67 15.72 -1.25
C GLU A 144 12.77 16.44 -0.23
N MET A 145 11.89 17.34 -0.67
CA MET A 145 10.96 18.04 0.22
C MET A 145 9.87 17.09 0.71
N ASP A 146 9.36 16.23 -0.16
CA ASP A 146 8.42 15.17 0.21
C ASP A 146 9.07 14.21 1.23
N GLU A 147 10.36 13.90 1.08
CA GLU A 147 11.10 13.11 2.08
C GLU A 147 11.22 13.82 3.43
N LYS A 148 11.44 15.15 3.44
CA LYS A 148 11.46 15.94 4.68
C LYS A 148 10.10 15.91 5.39
N ILE A 149 9.00 15.95 4.64
CA ILE A 149 7.66 15.81 5.21
C ILE A 149 7.47 14.40 5.79
N LEU A 150 7.85 13.35 5.06
CA LEU A 150 7.77 11.96 5.54
C LEU A 150 8.60 11.73 6.81
N ARG A 151 9.77 12.37 6.96
CA ARG A 151 10.57 12.32 8.20
C ARG A 151 9.82 12.84 9.42
N CYS A 152 8.79 13.65 9.21
CA CYS A 152 7.94 14.15 10.27
C CYS A 152 6.73 13.25 10.59
N LEU A 153 6.64 12.07 9.96
CA LEU A 153 5.60 11.07 10.16
C LEU A 153 6.18 9.80 10.82
N PRO A 154 6.73 9.87 12.04
CA PRO A 154 7.50 8.77 12.63
C PRO A 154 6.66 7.52 12.96
N ASN A 155 5.35 7.67 13.10
CA ASN A 155 4.41 6.59 13.44
C ASN A 155 3.85 5.85 12.23
N LEU A 156 4.32 6.18 11.02
CA LEU A 156 3.82 5.60 9.78
C LEU A 156 4.19 4.11 9.70
N GLN A 157 3.17 3.26 9.65
CA GLN A 157 3.28 1.80 9.58
C GLN A 157 3.04 1.26 8.17
N ARG A 158 2.26 1.97 7.36
CA ARG A 158 1.90 1.54 6.00
C ARG A 158 1.99 2.70 5.02
N LEU A 159 2.77 2.53 3.96
CA LEU A 159 2.93 3.51 2.89
C LEU A 159 2.77 2.84 1.53
N LYS A 160 1.98 3.47 0.66
CA LYS A 160 1.97 3.15 -0.78
C LYS A 160 2.41 4.40 -1.53
N SER A 161 3.48 4.35 -2.32
CA SER A 161 4.04 5.54 -2.95
C SER A 161 4.36 5.35 -4.43
N LYS A 162 4.13 6.39 -5.22
CA LYS A 162 4.60 6.57 -6.61
C LYS A 162 5.84 7.45 -6.58
N LEU A 163 6.98 6.90 -6.96
CA LEU A 163 8.23 7.66 -7.08
C LEU A 163 8.25 8.31 -8.47
N LYS A 164 8.24 9.64 -8.51
CA LYS A 164 8.13 10.42 -9.76
C LYS A 164 9.48 10.90 -10.29
N THR A 165 10.53 10.84 -9.47
CA THR A 165 11.89 11.22 -9.88
C THR A 165 12.71 10.01 -10.29
N SER A 166 13.89 10.25 -10.85
CA SER A 166 14.95 9.26 -11.02
C SER A 166 16.01 9.32 -9.91
N LEU A 167 15.77 10.08 -8.83
CA LEU A 167 16.72 10.23 -7.73
C LEU A 167 16.76 8.97 -6.87
N ASN A 168 17.82 8.88 -6.07
CA ASN A 168 17.95 7.83 -5.07
C ASN A 168 17.01 8.13 -3.91
N HIS A 169 16.19 7.16 -3.52
CA HIS A 169 15.26 7.30 -2.41
C HIS A 169 15.66 6.40 -1.24
N SER A 170 15.55 6.94 -0.03
CA SER A 170 15.70 6.19 1.22
C SER A 170 14.42 6.26 2.03
N PHE A 171 14.04 5.14 2.65
CA PHE A 171 12.94 5.06 3.60
C PHE A 171 13.39 4.56 4.98
N ASP A 172 14.70 4.44 5.20
CA ASP A 172 15.32 3.95 6.43
C ASP A 172 14.94 4.74 7.69
N PHE A 173 14.61 6.02 7.53
CA PHE A 173 14.15 6.89 8.62
C PHE A 173 12.74 6.56 9.13
N LEU A 174 11.93 5.78 8.41
CA LEU A 174 10.58 5.39 8.82
C LEU A 174 10.61 4.12 9.69
N ASN A 175 11.12 4.27 10.91
CA ASN A 175 11.42 3.13 11.80
C ASN A 175 10.19 2.27 12.18
N GLN A 176 8.97 2.78 12.11
CA GLN A 176 7.76 2.02 12.43
C GLN A 176 7.10 1.38 11.19
N LEU A 177 7.69 1.55 10.01
CA LEU A 177 7.10 1.11 8.75
C LEU A 177 7.17 -0.40 8.60
N GLU A 178 6.01 -1.04 8.60
CA GLU A 178 5.88 -2.49 8.44
C GLU A 178 5.47 -2.90 7.02
N SER A 179 4.83 -2.02 6.26
CA SER A 179 4.36 -2.31 4.91
C SER A 179 4.66 -1.16 3.95
N LEU A 180 5.37 -1.48 2.87
CA LEU A 180 5.75 -0.54 1.82
C LEU A 180 5.36 -1.08 0.45
N ASN A 181 4.67 -0.25 -0.34
CA ASN A 181 4.35 -0.55 -1.73
C ASN A 181 4.83 0.60 -2.62
N LEU A 182 5.80 0.33 -3.49
CA LEU A 182 6.40 1.33 -4.36
C LEU A 182 6.04 1.08 -5.81
N PHE A 183 5.70 2.16 -6.50
CA PHE A 183 5.62 2.26 -7.96
C PHE A 183 6.79 3.11 -8.40
N PHE A 184 7.69 2.57 -9.20
CA PHE A 184 8.89 3.28 -9.65
C PHE A 184 9.27 2.88 -11.07
N TYR A 185 10.08 3.71 -11.73
CA TYR A 185 10.50 3.47 -13.11
C TYR A 185 12.02 3.34 -13.23
N SER A 186 12.78 4.27 -12.64
CA SER A 186 14.24 4.33 -12.79
C SER A 186 14.97 4.69 -11.49
N THR A 187 14.30 4.60 -10.34
CA THR A 187 14.87 5.01 -9.05
C THR A 187 15.64 3.89 -8.39
N ASN A 188 16.82 4.22 -7.86
CA ASN A 188 17.53 3.33 -6.96
C ASN A 188 17.02 3.48 -5.53
N LEU A 189 16.72 2.34 -4.90
CA LEU A 189 16.42 2.28 -3.48
C LEU A 189 17.74 2.09 -2.74
N ILE A 190 18.15 3.11 -2.00
CA ILE A 190 19.43 3.10 -1.26
C ILE A 190 19.27 2.72 0.20
N GLY A 191 18.06 2.79 0.74
CA GLY A 191 17.76 2.44 2.13
C GLY A 191 16.30 2.05 2.33
N LEU A 192 16.07 0.99 3.09
CA LEU A 192 14.74 0.51 3.48
C LEU A 192 14.68 0.37 5.02
N PRO A 193 13.51 0.60 5.64
CA PRO A 193 13.38 0.50 7.08
C PRO A 193 13.47 -0.96 7.54
N LEU A 194 14.19 -1.21 8.63
CA LEU A 194 14.52 -2.56 9.10
C LEU A 194 13.31 -3.34 9.64
N ASN A 195 12.26 -2.65 10.11
CA ASN A 195 11.04 -3.25 10.64
C ASN A 195 10.04 -3.68 9.55
N LEU A 196 10.44 -3.60 8.28
CA LEU A 196 9.57 -3.91 7.16
C LEU A 196 9.23 -5.41 7.10
N LYS A 197 7.93 -5.72 7.18
CA LYS A 197 7.38 -7.07 7.07
C LYS A 197 6.83 -7.38 5.68
N LYS A 198 6.40 -6.35 4.95
CA LYS A 198 5.77 -6.48 3.63
C LYS A 198 6.35 -5.47 2.66
N LEU A 199 6.94 -5.95 1.58
CA LEU A 199 7.42 -5.13 0.48
C LEU A 199 6.72 -5.52 -0.81
N ARG A 200 6.20 -4.51 -1.52
CA ARG A 200 5.79 -4.64 -2.91
C ARG A 200 6.53 -3.63 -3.76
N LEU A 201 7.15 -4.11 -4.83
CA LEU A 201 7.78 -3.30 -5.86
C LEU A 201 7.01 -3.50 -7.16
N GLN A 202 6.61 -2.40 -7.80
CA GLN A 202 5.87 -2.41 -9.04
C GLN A 202 6.54 -1.50 -10.06
N PHE A 203 6.72 -2.05 -11.27
CA PHE A 203 7.39 -1.39 -12.38
C PHE A 203 8.89 -1.12 -12.12
N GLY A 204 9.61 -0.77 -13.19
CA GLY A 204 11.00 -0.32 -13.13
C GLY A 204 12.05 -1.42 -13.08
N ASP A 205 13.31 -0.98 -13.07
CA ASP A 205 14.48 -1.83 -13.08
C ASP A 205 14.97 -2.10 -11.65
N VAL A 206 15.37 -3.35 -11.39
CA VAL A 206 15.90 -3.79 -10.10
C VAL A 206 17.32 -4.29 -10.29
N SER A 207 18.26 -3.56 -9.71
CA SER A 207 19.68 -3.91 -9.69
C SER A 207 19.98 -5.03 -8.69
N ARG A 208 21.13 -5.68 -8.88
CA ARG A 208 21.64 -6.66 -7.91
C ARG A 208 21.76 -6.07 -6.50
N LYS A 209 22.30 -4.84 -6.40
CA LYS A 209 22.50 -4.15 -5.13
C LYS A 209 21.18 -3.88 -4.40
N GLN A 210 20.11 -3.54 -5.13
CA GLN A 210 18.79 -3.36 -4.52
C GLN A 210 18.25 -4.68 -3.95
N MET A 211 18.43 -5.80 -4.66
CA MET A 211 18.02 -7.10 -4.13
C MET A 211 18.82 -7.54 -2.91
N GLU A 212 20.12 -7.21 -2.84
CA GLU A 212 20.93 -7.45 -1.64
C GLU A 212 20.41 -6.64 -0.43
N ILE A 213 20.02 -5.37 -0.63
CA ILE A 213 19.40 -4.53 0.42
C ILE A 213 18.08 -5.16 0.90
N ILE A 214 17.23 -5.59 -0.03
CA ILE A 214 15.93 -6.20 0.28
C ILE A 214 16.12 -7.55 0.97
N GLY A 215 17.06 -8.36 0.49
CA GLY A 215 17.39 -9.68 1.05
C GLY A 215 17.90 -9.60 2.47
N ARG A 216 18.57 -8.51 2.86
CA ARG A 216 19.07 -8.33 4.23
C ARG A 216 18.04 -7.81 5.23
N LEU A 217 16.79 -7.61 4.81
CA LEU A 217 15.73 -7.15 5.73
C LEU A 217 15.39 -8.25 6.75
N PRO A 218 15.58 -8.00 8.06
CA PRO A 218 15.55 -9.05 9.08
C PRO A 218 14.15 -9.59 9.35
N TYR A 219 13.10 -8.81 9.07
CA TYR A 219 11.71 -9.17 9.39
C TYR A 219 10.81 -9.27 8.16
N LEU A 220 11.38 -9.27 6.95
CA LEU A 220 10.59 -9.29 5.71
C LEU A 220 9.93 -10.66 5.53
N GLU A 221 8.61 -10.71 5.65
CA GLU A 221 7.81 -11.93 5.51
C GLU A 221 7.16 -12.06 4.12
N VAL A 222 6.87 -10.93 3.47
CA VAL A 222 6.18 -10.88 2.19
C VAL A 222 6.93 -10.01 1.20
N LEU A 223 7.34 -10.61 0.08
CA LEU A 223 7.92 -9.91 -1.05
C LEU A 223 7.06 -10.12 -2.30
N LYS A 224 6.68 -9.00 -2.93
CA LYS A 224 5.93 -9.00 -4.18
C LYS A 224 6.65 -8.14 -5.21
N LEU A 225 7.05 -8.74 -6.32
CA LEU A 225 7.68 -8.05 -7.44
C LEU A 225 6.73 -8.15 -8.64
N GLU A 226 6.22 -7.01 -9.12
CA GLU A 226 5.22 -6.98 -10.19
C GLU A 226 5.68 -6.07 -11.33
N SER A 227 5.82 -6.60 -12.55
CA SER A 227 6.27 -5.88 -13.75
C SER A 227 7.65 -5.23 -13.62
N VAL A 228 8.56 -5.86 -12.87
CA VAL A 228 9.96 -5.39 -12.70
C VAL A 228 10.90 -6.07 -13.68
N VAL A 229 12.01 -5.40 -14.01
CA VAL A 229 13.06 -5.90 -14.88
C VAL A 229 14.34 -6.10 -14.06
N PHE A 230 14.90 -7.32 -14.09
CA PHE A 230 16.15 -7.59 -13.39
C PHE A 230 17.35 -7.18 -14.22
N GLU A 231 18.31 -6.49 -13.60
CA GLU A 231 19.60 -6.20 -14.20
C GLU A 231 20.29 -7.49 -14.67
N GLY A 232 20.68 -7.53 -15.95
CA GLY A 232 21.29 -8.72 -16.56
C GLY A 232 20.34 -9.92 -16.71
N GLU A 233 19.03 -9.74 -16.48
CA GLU A 233 18.03 -10.81 -16.48
C GLU A 233 18.32 -11.93 -15.47
N GLN A 234 19.07 -11.63 -14.42
CA GLN A 234 19.46 -12.59 -13.40
C GLN A 234 19.07 -12.13 -12.00
N TRP A 235 18.60 -13.07 -11.19
CA TRP A 235 18.49 -12.90 -9.75
C TRP A 235 19.35 -13.93 -9.05
N ASN A 236 20.49 -13.48 -8.56
CA ASN A 236 21.44 -14.28 -7.78
C ASN A 236 21.25 -13.94 -6.30
N THR A 237 20.77 -14.89 -5.50
CA THR A 237 20.66 -14.69 -4.05
C THR A 237 21.97 -15.04 -3.36
N SER A 238 22.36 -14.20 -2.39
CA SER A 238 23.59 -14.39 -1.61
C SER A 238 23.29 -15.05 -0.27
N GLU A 239 24.31 -15.65 0.35
CA GLU A 239 24.23 -16.26 1.68
C GLU A 239 23.63 -15.29 2.71
N GLY A 240 22.68 -15.77 3.52
CA GLY A 240 22.04 -15.00 4.59
C GLY A 240 20.95 -14.01 4.15
N GLU A 241 20.59 -13.97 2.87
CA GLU A 241 19.43 -13.21 2.40
C GLU A 241 18.10 -13.88 2.78
N PHE A 242 17.03 -13.09 2.83
CA PHE A 242 15.63 -13.46 3.07
C PHE A 242 15.36 -14.39 4.27
N PRO A 243 15.91 -14.10 5.47
CA PRO A 243 15.87 -15.02 6.61
C PRO A 243 14.46 -15.30 7.17
N GLN A 244 13.49 -14.41 6.95
CA GLN A 244 12.11 -14.52 7.46
C GLN A 244 11.05 -14.58 6.35
N LEU A 245 11.46 -14.67 5.08
CA LEU A 245 10.53 -14.59 3.97
C LEU A 245 9.63 -15.84 3.94
N LYS A 246 8.31 -15.62 4.02
CA LYS A 246 7.28 -16.67 3.98
C LYS A 246 6.55 -16.70 2.65
N TYR A 247 6.38 -15.55 2.01
CA TYR A 247 5.62 -15.43 0.78
C TYR A 247 6.38 -14.62 -0.28
N LEU A 248 6.69 -15.29 -1.40
CA LEU A 248 7.25 -14.68 -2.59
C LEU A 248 6.23 -14.69 -3.73
N LYS A 249 5.97 -13.52 -4.32
CA LYS A 249 5.14 -13.38 -5.51
C LYS A 249 5.89 -12.65 -6.62
N LEU A 250 6.01 -13.28 -7.77
CA LEU A 250 6.53 -12.70 -8.99
C LEU A 250 5.40 -12.59 -10.02
N VAL A 251 5.18 -11.39 -10.55
CA VAL A 251 4.15 -11.13 -11.56
C VAL A 251 4.77 -10.40 -12.73
N ARG A 252 4.71 -10.92 -13.95
CA ARG A 252 5.24 -10.26 -15.16
C ARG A 252 6.68 -9.75 -15.00
N VAL A 253 7.51 -10.47 -14.26
CA VAL A 253 8.91 -10.10 -14.04
C VAL A 253 9.76 -10.48 -15.25
N PHE A 254 10.70 -9.62 -15.62
CA PHE A 254 11.64 -9.86 -16.73
C PHE A 254 12.96 -10.34 -16.14
N ILE A 255 13.07 -11.66 -16.04
CA ILE A 255 14.20 -12.41 -15.50
C ILE A 255 14.31 -13.72 -16.28
N ALA A 256 15.51 -14.11 -16.67
CA ALA A 256 15.80 -15.36 -17.34
C ALA A 256 16.29 -16.43 -16.36
N GLU A 257 17.17 -16.06 -15.43
CA GLU A 257 17.80 -17.00 -14.51
C GLU A 257 17.58 -16.56 -13.07
N TRP A 258 16.97 -17.46 -12.29
CA TRP A 258 16.82 -17.32 -10.86
C TRP A 258 17.74 -18.34 -10.20
N ASN A 259 18.83 -17.85 -9.60
CA ASN A 259 19.86 -18.65 -8.98
C ASN A 259 19.74 -18.48 -7.47
N ALA A 260 19.18 -19.49 -6.81
CA ALA A 260 18.98 -19.52 -5.37
C ALA A 260 19.26 -20.90 -4.77
N SER A 261 19.54 -20.91 -3.47
CA SER A 261 19.65 -22.10 -2.61
C SER A 261 18.51 -22.12 -1.58
N SER A 262 18.20 -23.30 -1.05
CA SER A 262 17.26 -23.46 0.08
C SER A 262 17.67 -22.63 1.30
N ASP A 263 18.98 -22.51 1.56
CA ASP A 263 19.53 -21.72 2.67
C ASP A 263 19.22 -20.22 2.56
N ASN A 264 18.94 -19.71 1.35
CA ASN A 264 18.54 -18.31 1.16
C ASN A 264 17.07 -18.07 1.57
N PHE A 265 16.26 -19.11 1.77
CA PHE A 265 14.83 -18.96 2.01
C PHE A 265 14.32 -19.92 3.10
N PRO A 266 14.93 -19.92 4.30
CA PRO A 266 14.72 -20.97 5.30
C PRO A 266 13.31 -21.03 5.91
N ARG A 267 12.47 -20.02 5.63
CA ARG A 267 11.10 -19.88 6.15
C ARG A 267 10.04 -19.78 5.05
N LEU A 268 10.42 -19.98 3.78
CA LEU A 268 9.53 -19.79 2.65
C LEU A 268 8.44 -20.86 2.64
N GLN A 269 7.20 -20.43 2.48
CA GLN A 269 6.00 -21.27 2.54
C GLN A 269 5.28 -21.30 1.20
N LEU A 270 5.27 -20.17 0.49
CA LEU A 270 4.50 -19.98 -0.73
C LEU A 270 5.31 -19.23 -1.80
N ILE A 271 5.40 -19.85 -2.98
CA ILE A 271 5.88 -19.22 -4.21
C ILE A 271 4.70 -19.05 -5.17
N VAL A 272 4.53 -17.84 -5.70
CA VAL A 272 3.53 -17.56 -6.73
C VAL A 272 4.22 -16.89 -7.92
N LEU A 273 4.19 -17.57 -9.06
CA LEU A 273 4.65 -17.06 -10.35
C LEU A 273 3.43 -16.78 -11.23
N ASN A 274 3.35 -15.59 -11.80
CA ASN A 274 2.25 -15.21 -12.69
C ASN A 274 2.76 -14.43 -13.89
N PHE A 275 2.51 -14.91 -15.12
CA PHE A 275 3.00 -14.34 -16.36
C PHE A 275 4.54 -14.14 -16.40
N CYS A 276 5.31 -15.05 -15.79
CA CYS A 276 6.78 -15.01 -15.76
C CYS A 276 7.39 -15.74 -16.97
N ARG A 277 7.09 -15.25 -18.19
CA ARG A 277 7.39 -15.96 -19.45
C ARG A 277 8.87 -16.05 -19.84
N ASN A 278 9.70 -15.20 -19.24
CA ASN A 278 11.14 -15.16 -19.52
C ASN A 278 11.94 -16.12 -18.63
N LEU A 279 11.39 -16.52 -17.49
CA LEU A 279 12.10 -17.34 -16.52
C LEU A 279 12.28 -18.74 -17.11
N LYS A 280 13.52 -19.25 -17.09
CA LYS A 280 13.83 -20.57 -17.66
C LYS A 280 13.31 -21.70 -16.76
N MET A 281 13.57 -21.62 -15.46
CA MET A 281 13.19 -22.64 -14.47
C MET A 281 13.10 -22.05 -13.06
N ILE A 282 12.38 -22.75 -12.18
CA ILE A 282 12.47 -22.57 -10.73
C ILE A 282 13.73 -23.30 -10.25
N PRO A 283 14.59 -22.69 -9.38
CA PRO A 283 15.74 -23.41 -8.82
C PRO A 283 15.27 -24.65 -8.04
N SER A 284 15.81 -25.82 -8.38
CA SER A 284 15.40 -27.11 -7.81
C SER A 284 15.66 -27.20 -6.31
N SER A 285 16.74 -26.57 -5.84
CA SER A 285 17.10 -26.41 -4.42
C SER A 285 15.98 -25.79 -3.58
N LEU A 286 15.04 -25.03 -4.16
CA LEU A 286 13.89 -24.52 -3.41
C LEU A 286 12.97 -25.63 -2.93
N GLY A 287 12.97 -26.79 -3.59
CA GLY A 287 12.28 -27.99 -3.12
C GLY A 287 12.77 -28.45 -1.75
N ASP A 288 14.07 -28.27 -1.47
CA ASP A 288 14.69 -28.71 -0.21
C ASP A 288 14.33 -27.82 1.00
N ILE A 289 13.52 -26.76 0.80
CA ILE A 289 13.06 -25.89 1.88
C ILE A 289 12.00 -26.62 2.70
N PRO A 290 12.25 -26.95 3.99
CA PRO A 290 11.34 -27.78 4.76
C PRO A 290 9.98 -27.13 5.04
N THR A 291 9.91 -25.80 4.98
CA THR A 291 8.68 -25.04 5.23
C THR A 291 7.86 -24.79 3.97
N LEU A 292 8.36 -25.17 2.78
CA LEU A 292 7.70 -24.87 1.52
C LEU A 292 6.46 -25.76 1.37
N GLN A 293 5.30 -25.12 1.38
CA GLN A 293 4.01 -25.80 1.33
C GLN A 293 3.38 -25.74 -0.05
N LYS A 294 3.68 -24.69 -0.82
CA LYS A 294 2.93 -24.43 -2.05
C LYS A 294 3.72 -23.69 -3.12
N ILE A 295 3.61 -24.17 -4.35
CA ILE A 295 4.06 -23.48 -5.56
C ILE A 295 2.85 -23.28 -6.47
N GLN A 296 2.60 -22.03 -6.85
CA GLN A 296 1.55 -21.70 -7.81
C GLN A 296 2.15 -21.06 -9.06
N VAL A 297 1.86 -21.62 -10.21
CA VAL A 297 2.32 -21.16 -11.52
C VAL A 297 1.11 -20.81 -12.38
N TYR A 298 1.05 -19.57 -12.82
CA TYR A 298 -0.01 -19.04 -13.67
C TYR A 298 0.58 -18.45 -14.94
N ARG A 299 0.29 -19.01 -16.11
CA ARG A 299 0.61 -18.40 -17.42
C ARG A 299 2.11 -18.09 -17.65
N CYS A 300 3.01 -18.89 -17.05
CA CYS A 300 4.47 -18.67 -17.11
C CYS A 300 5.17 -19.40 -18.26
N GLY A 301 4.56 -20.44 -18.83
CA GLY A 301 5.13 -21.22 -19.93
C GLY A 301 5.64 -22.59 -19.48
N GLN A 302 5.86 -23.44 -20.49
CA GLN A 302 6.03 -24.88 -20.30
C GLN A 302 7.26 -25.25 -19.45
N THR A 303 8.38 -24.55 -19.61
CA THR A 303 9.62 -24.85 -18.87
C THR A 303 9.46 -24.62 -17.36
N ILE A 304 8.72 -23.57 -16.96
CA ILE A 304 8.40 -23.32 -15.55
C ILE A 304 7.48 -24.40 -15.01
N ASN A 305 6.45 -24.79 -15.78
CA ASN A 305 5.53 -25.85 -15.40
C ASN A 305 6.27 -27.17 -15.16
N GLU A 306 7.19 -27.54 -16.06
CA GLU A 306 8.03 -28.73 -15.93
C GLU A 306 8.94 -28.65 -14.70
N SER A 307 9.59 -27.50 -14.46
CA SER A 307 10.44 -27.32 -13.28
C SER A 307 9.64 -27.43 -11.96
N ALA A 308 8.42 -26.89 -11.91
CA ALA A 308 7.56 -26.97 -10.73
C ALA A 308 7.11 -28.41 -10.45
N LYS A 309 6.73 -29.17 -11.49
CA LYS A 309 6.36 -30.59 -11.36
C LYS A 309 7.54 -31.44 -10.93
N LYS A 310 8.73 -31.18 -11.48
CA LYS A 310 9.95 -31.90 -11.09
C LYS A 310 10.25 -31.74 -9.59
N ILE A 311 10.12 -30.52 -9.06
CA ILE A 311 10.27 -30.27 -7.61
C ILE A 311 9.23 -31.07 -6.81
N GLU A 312 7.98 -31.13 -7.28
CA GLU A 312 6.93 -31.93 -6.65
C GLU A 312 7.24 -33.43 -6.63
N GLU A 313 7.73 -33.98 -7.75
CA GLU A 313 8.10 -35.39 -7.91
C GLU A 313 9.29 -35.74 -6.99
N GLU A 314 10.34 -34.92 -6.97
CA GLU A 314 11.51 -35.11 -6.09
C GLU A 314 11.10 -35.09 -4.60
N GLN A 315 10.18 -34.21 -4.20
CA GLN A 315 9.66 -34.17 -2.84
C GLN A 315 8.86 -35.43 -2.48
N LYS A 316 8.03 -35.94 -3.40
CA LYS A 316 7.28 -37.19 -3.20
C LYS A 316 8.20 -38.40 -3.09
N GLU A 317 9.25 -38.47 -3.90
CA GLU A 317 10.28 -39.53 -3.81
C GLU A 317 11.00 -39.52 -2.46
N MET A 318 11.17 -38.34 -1.85
CA MET A 318 11.71 -38.16 -0.51
C MET A 318 10.66 -38.36 0.62
N GLY A 319 9.43 -38.71 0.27
CA GLY A 319 8.34 -38.98 1.22
C GLY A 319 7.57 -37.75 1.71
N ASN A 320 7.77 -36.58 1.09
CA ASN A 320 6.98 -35.38 1.36
C ASN A 320 5.78 -35.28 0.40
N GLU A 321 4.60 -35.63 0.90
CA GLU A 321 3.33 -35.52 0.16
C GLU A 321 2.59 -34.19 0.41
N GLU A 322 3.12 -33.32 1.28
CA GLU A 322 2.44 -32.08 1.69
C GLU A 322 2.65 -30.91 0.71
N LEU A 323 3.70 -30.95 -0.12
CA LEU A 323 3.97 -29.90 -1.10
C LEU A 323 2.90 -29.90 -2.20
N GLU A 324 2.15 -28.80 -2.30
CA GLU A 324 1.12 -28.62 -3.32
C GLU A 324 1.63 -27.78 -4.50
N VAL A 325 1.58 -28.33 -5.72
CA VAL A 325 1.88 -27.59 -6.95
C VAL A 325 0.61 -27.35 -7.76
N ILE A 326 0.28 -26.09 -7.99
CA ILE A 326 -0.85 -25.67 -8.84
C ILE A 326 -0.32 -25.02 -10.11
N ILE A 327 -0.74 -25.53 -11.26
CA ILE A 327 -0.41 -24.98 -12.58
C ILE A 327 -1.70 -24.61 -13.31
N SER A 328 -1.75 -23.40 -13.89
CA SER A 328 -2.87 -22.92 -14.71
C SER A 328 -2.36 -22.06 -15.88
N GLU A 329 -2.98 -22.24 -17.04
CA GLU A 329 -2.60 -21.58 -18.31
C GLU A 329 -3.27 -20.21 -18.58
#